data_AF-A0A6A5AH22-F1
#
_entry.id   AF-A0A6A5AH22-F1
#
_cell.length_a   1.000
_cell.length_b   1.000
_cell.length_c   1.000
_cell.angle_alpha   90.00
_cell.angle_beta   90.00
_cell.angle_gamma   90.00
#
_symmetry.space_group_name_H-M   'P 1'
#
loop_
_entity.id
_entity.type
_entity.pdbx_description
1 polymer ?
#
loop_
_entity_poly.entity_id
_entity_poly.type
_entity_poly.pdbx_seq_one_letter_code
_entity_poly.pdbx_strand_id
1 'polypeptide(L)'
;MDDNVRGGDADATSTERVLKRKVKNSRTNLFEWVKYRCHLGDGFFLCECPTSFDNETVSLQVLLANILSVHPKAASRFEITHATPSGHSSDEFMAPTSQHCSLWVRTLKKAVAQSMQLDSISPTPLDLLSSLRPPHSFQTNTTAHPKQSLKIDIPCRNSSNNAMDATKLSTESPSIPTPRCHPDDTPSSAPDIQTSPPSLTHPSLASAMHEPDKDSSPPDASSPVLVHRSAVSQQTPSEHEAEEQLGILVRVEGLYLQRETQLRHELANLQDSMRLMDVERQELLTQLRDVTTEREEWKAMARRKQADMTQLRDDLQLARDEIRLLTNEQLRLHHRNKDLAVHVQRLDTLVYGKF
;
A
#
# COMPACT_ATOMS: atom_id res chain seq x y z
N MET A 1 -42.02 -0.75 19.31
CA MET A 1 -42.14 -0.40 17.88
C MET A 1 -40.86 0.30 17.53
N ASP A 2 -39.84 -0.53 17.33
CA ASP A 2 -38.53 -0.14 16.86
C ASP A 2 -38.57 -0.17 15.34
N ASP A 3 -38.11 0.90 14.69
CA ASP A 3 -37.39 0.78 13.42
C ASP A 3 -36.59 2.07 13.18
N ASN A 4 -35.33 1.98 13.60
CA ASN A 4 -34.27 2.91 13.28
C ASN A 4 -33.34 2.18 12.30
N VAL A 5 -33.53 2.38 10.98
CA VAL A 5 -32.67 1.76 9.94
C VAL A 5 -31.86 2.83 9.21
N ARG A 6 -30.71 3.14 9.82
CA ARG A 6 -29.36 3.20 9.23
C ARG A 6 -29.29 3.16 7.68
N GLY A 7 -29.58 4.28 7.02
CA GLY A 7 -29.17 4.56 5.64
C GLY A 7 -27.81 5.24 5.63
N GLY A 8 -26.71 4.49 5.46
CA GLY A 8 -25.39 5.10 5.54
C GLY A 8 -24.19 4.32 5.03
N ASP A 9 -24.35 3.20 4.30
CA ASP A 9 -23.17 2.38 3.92
C ASP A 9 -23.15 1.87 2.45
N ALA A 10 -24.22 2.11 1.68
CA ALA A 10 -24.28 1.61 0.30
C ALA A 10 -23.60 2.51 -0.74
N ASP A 11 -23.36 3.79 -0.44
CA ASP A 11 -22.92 4.77 -1.44
C ASP A 11 -21.39 5.01 -1.43
N ALA A 12 -20.75 4.82 -0.26
CA ALA A 12 -19.30 4.97 -0.11
C ALA A 12 -18.51 3.84 -0.81
N THR A 13 -18.99 2.60 -0.73
CA THR A 13 -18.39 1.44 -1.41
C THR A 13 -18.63 1.43 -2.93
N SER A 14 -19.66 2.16 -3.39
CA SER A 14 -20.00 2.28 -4.81
C SER A 14 -18.97 3.13 -5.57
N THR A 15 -18.53 4.25 -5.00
CA THR A 15 -17.56 5.16 -5.64
C THR A 15 -16.14 4.62 -5.70
N GLU A 16 -15.75 3.78 -4.72
CA GLU A 16 -14.43 3.14 -4.67
C GLU A 16 -14.20 2.17 -5.84
N ARG A 17 -15.29 1.62 -6.40
CA ARG A 17 -15.28 0.65 -7.50
C ARG A 17 -15.45 1.27 -8.89
N VAL A 18 -15.58 2.59 -8.99
CA VAL A 18 -15.78 3.24 -10.28
C VAL A 18 -14.45 3.66 -10.90
N LEU A 19 -14.19 3.18 -12.12
CA LEU A 19 -13.09 3.65 -12.96
C LEU A 19 -13.64 4.14 -14.30
N LYS A 20 -12.96 5.09 -14.93
CA LYS A 20 -13.20 5.40 -16.35
C LYS A 20 -12.19 4.64 -17.20
N ARG A 21 -12.64 3.87 -18.20
CA ARG A 21 -11.77 3.21 -19.17
C ARG A 21 -11.74 4.02 -20.46
N LYS A 22 -10.58 4.15 -21.07
CA LYS A 22 -10.42 4.75 -22.38
C LYS A 22 -10.83 3.76 -23.45
N VAL A 23 -11.87 4.07 -24.21
CA VAL A 23 -12.41 3.20 -25.26
C VAL A 23 -12.41 3.96 -26.58
N LYS A 24 -12.13 3.27 -27.69
CA LYS A 24 -12.28 3.84 -29.02
C LYS A 24 -13.73 3.66 -29.47
N ASN A 25 -14.41 4.77 -29.71
CA ASN A 25 -15.77 4.76 -30.22
C ASN A 25 -15.76 4.27 -31.68
N SER A 26 -16.52 3.22 -31.97
CA SER A 26 -16.72 2.60 -33.28
C SER A 26 -17.27 3.57 -34.32
N ARG A 27 -18.17 4.48 -33.91
CA ARG A 27 -18.90 5.40 -34.80
C ARG A 27 -18.07 6.64 -35.13
N THR A 28 -17.43 7.25 -34.13
CA THR A 28 -16.68 8.50 -34.33
C THR A 28 -15.18 8.27 -34.56
N ASN A 29 -14.67 7.05 -34.36
CA ASN A 29 -13.25 6.72 -34.35
C ASN A 29 -12.40 7.52 -33.33
N LEU A 30 -13.03 8.24 -32.41
CA LEU A 30 -12.37 9.00 -31.35
C LEU A 30 -12.26 8.18 -30.07
N PHE A 31 -11.30 8.54 -29.22
CA PHE A 31 -11.18 7.98 -27.88
C PHE A 31 -12.04 8.74 -26.89
N GLU A 32 -12.78 8.01 -26.07
CA GLU A 32 -13.61 8.56 -25.01
C GLU A 32 -13.40 7.83 -23.69
N TRP A 33 -13.72 8.51 -22.59
CA TRP A 33 -13.60 7.98 -21.23
C TRP A 33 -14.97 7.52 -20.74
N VAL A 34 -15.20 6.21 -20.75
CA VAL A 34 -16.47 5.61 -20.35
C VAL A 34 -16.39 5.12 -18.91
N LYS A 35 -17.44 5.34 -18.12
CA LYS A 35 -17.51 4.95 -16.71
C LYS A 35 -17.82 3.44 -16.60
N TYR A 36 -17.02 2.71 -15.85
CA TYR A 36 -17.17 1.30 -15.55
C TYR A 36 -17.22 1.06 -14.04
N ARG A 37 -17.95 0.03 -13.63
CA ARG A 37 -17.88 -0.56 -12.30
C ARG A 37 -16.86 -1.69 -12.35
N CYS A 38 -15.71 -1.48 -11.73
CA CYS A 38 -14.62 -2.43 -11.72
C CYS A 38 -14.49 -3.13 -10.37
N HIS A 39 -14.17 -4.41 -10.39
CA HIS A 39 -13.95 -5.22 -9.19
C HIS A 39 -12.92 -6.32 -9.44
N LEU A 40 -12.31 -6.77 -8.34
CA LEU A 40 -11.43 -7.92 -8.30
C LEU A 40 -12.18 -9.06 -7.63
N GLY A 41 -12.32 -10.18 -8.33
CA GLY A 41 -13.07 -11.34 -7.84
C GLY A 41 -12.73 -12.58 -8.64
N ASP A 42 -12.73 -13.74 -7.99
CA ASP A 42 -12.60 -15.06 -8.60
C ASP A 42 -11.37 -15.24 -9.52
N GLY A 43 -10.28 -14.53 -9.24
CA GLY A 43 -9.07 -14.58 -10.08
C GLY A 43 -9.12 -13.69 -11.33
N PHE A 44 -10.14 -12.83 -11.46
CA PHE A 44 -10.31 -11.91 -12.59
C PHE A 44 -10.33 -10.45 -12.14
N PHE A 45 -9.90 -9.59 -13.06
CA PHE A 45 -10.21 -8.17 -13.08
C PHE A 45 -11.40 -7.95 -14.03
N LEU A 46 -12.52 -7.49 -13.46
CA LEU A 46 -13.80 -7.34 -14.14
C LEU A 46 -14.22 -5.88 -14.14
N CYS A 47 -14.57 -5.35 -15.31
CA CYS A 47 -15.13 -4.01 -15.46
C CYS A 47 -16.42 -4.06 -16.29
N GLU A 48 -17.54 -3.73 -15.64
CA GLU A 48 -18.87 -3.76 -16.22
C GLU A 48 -19.35 -2.34 -16.53
N CYS A 49 -19.94 -2.13 -17.70
CA CYS A 49 -20.54 -0.84 -18.06
C CYS A 49 -21.95 -0.75 -17.45
N PRO A 50 -22.24 0.21 -16.54
CA PRO A 50 -23.55 0.32 -15.92
C PRO A 50 -24.63 0.88 -16.86
N THR A 51 -24.27 1.43 -18.02
CA THR A 51 -25.19 2.04 -18.99
C THR A 51 -25.23 1.20 -20.27
N SER A 52 -25.80 0.00 -20.21
CA SER A 52 -26.01 -0.87 -21.38
C SER A 52 -27.27 -0.46 -22.17
N PHE A 53 -27.39 0.81 -22.55
CA PHE A 53 -28.46 1.26 -23.44
C PHE A 53 -28.07 1.19 -24.92
N ASP A 54 -26.77 1.20 -25.22
CA ASP A 54 -26.23 0.95 -26.55
C ASP A 54 -25.31 -0.28 -26.50
N ASN A 55 -25.64 -1.32 -27.27
CA ASN A 55 -25.00 -2.65 -27.32
C ASN A 55 -23.51 -2.67 -27.74
N GLU A 56 -22.80 -1.54 -27.73
CA GLU A 56 -21.45 -1.40 -28.28
C GLU A 56 -20.34 -1.26 -27.22
N THR A 57 -20.65 -1.00 -25.95
CA THR A 57 -19.62 -0.94 -24.90
C THR A 57 -19.40 -2.30 -24.25
N VAL A 58 -18.34 -2.99 -24.67
CA VAL A 58 -17.98 -4.34 -24.21
C VAL A 58 -17.42 -4.29 -22.78
N SER A 59 -17.95 -5.13 -21.89
CA SER A 59 -17.38 -5.38 -20.56
C SER A 59 -15.97 -5.95 -20.68
N LEU A 60 -15.07 -5.56 -19.79
CA LEU A 60 -13.71 -6.10 -19.76
C LEU A 60 -13.62 -7.18 -18.70
N GLN A 61 -13.14 -8.36 -19.10
CA GLN A 61 -12.78 -9.44 -18.19
C GLN A 61 -11.36 -9.90 -18.52
N VAL A 62 -10.46 -9.77 -17.56
CA VAL A 62 -9.06 -10.19 -17.70
C VAL A 62 -8.69 -11.10 -16.55
N LEU A 63 -8.20 -12.31 -16.85
CA LEU A 63 -7.65 -13.21 -15.84
C LEU A 63 -6.41 -12.56 -15.21
N LEU A 64 -6.30 -12.55 -13.89
CA LEU A 64 -5.18 -11.90 -13.19
C LEU A 64 -3.82 -12.48 -13.60
N ALA A 65 -3.74 -13.79 -13.84
CA ALA A 65 -2.54 -14.46 -14.34
C ALA A 65 -2.10 -13.97 -15.74
N ASN A 66 -3.03 -13.43 -16.53
CA ASN A 66 -2.73 -12.89 -17.86
C ASN A 66 -2.32 -11.42 -17.83
N ILE A 67 -2.41 -10.74 -16.68
CA ILE A 67 -1.95 -9.36 -16.53
C ILE A 67 -0.43 -9.37 -16.43
N LEU A 68 0.22 -8.86 -17.46
CA LEU A 68 1.67 -8.80 -17.57
C LEU A 68 2.22 -7.61 -16.79
N SER A 69 1.49 -6.49 -16.79
CA SER A 69 1.93 -5.31 -16.07
C SER A 69 0.81 -4.34 -15.72
N VAL A 70 1.04 -3.57 -14.65
CA VAL A 70 0.18 -2.48 -14.19
C VAL A 70 1.05 -1.25 -13.97
N HIS A 71 0.87 -0.22 -14.79
CA HIS A 71 1.74 0.94 -14.82
C HIS A 71 0.97 2.24 -14.56
N PRO A 72 1.35 3.05 -13.55
CA PRO A 72 0.82 4.40 -13.40
C PRO A 72 1.33 5.30 -14.54
N LYS A 73 0.44 6.10 -15.16
CA LYS A 73 0.77 7.02 -16.26
C LYS A 73 0.72 8.48 -15.84
N ALA A 74 -0.25 8.84 -14.99
CA ALA A 74 -0.45 10.19 -14.48
C ALA A 74 -1.06 10.11 -13.07
N ALA A 75 -1.22 11.25 -12.40
CA ALA A 75 -1.68 11.32 -11.01
C ALA A 75 -2.92 10.45 -10.74
N SER A 76 -3.90 10.43 -11.66
CA SER A 76 -5.13 9.64 -11.54
C SER A 76 -5.31 8.58 -12.64
N ARG A 77 -4.26 8.23 -13.39
CA ARG A 77 -4.35 7.29 -14.52
C ARG A 77 -3.35 6.15 -14.44
N PHE A 78 -3.78 4.98 -14.86
CA PHE A 78 -2.95 3.79 -14.96
C PHE A 78 -3.31 2.95 -16.18
N GLU A 79 -2.39 2.10 -16.60
CA GLU A 79 -2.53 1.20 -17.75
C GLU A 79 -2.34 -0.24 -17.29
N ILE A 80 -3.17 -1.14 -17.80
CA ILE A 80 -3.04 -2.59 -17.63
C ILE A 80 -2.65 -3.18 -18.98
N THR A 81 -1.52 -3.88 -19.04
CA THR A 81 -1.14 -4.68 -20.20
C THR A 81 -1.38 -6.15 -19.89
N HIS A 82 -2.13 -6.83 -20.75
CA HIS A 82 -2.49 -8.24 -20.56
C HIS A 82 -2.32 -9.05 -21.85
N ALA A 83 -2.08 -10.34 -21.70
CA ALA A 83 -1.97 -11.28 -22.80
C ALA A 83 -3.33 -11.53 -23.46
N THR A 84 -3.35 -11.50 -24.78
CA THR A 84 -4.51 -11.85 -25.62
C THR A 84 -4.08 -12.91 -26.64
N PRO A 85 -5.03 -13.64 -27.28
CA PRO A 85 -4.67 -14.62 -28.32
C PRO A 85 -3.88 -14.03 -29.49
N SER A 86 -3.98 -12.72 -29.72
CA SER A 86 -3.26 -11.98 -30.77
C SER A 86 -1.92 -11.39 -30.31
N GLY A 87 -1.49 -11.62 -29.06
CA GLY A 87 -0.29 -11.05 -28.47
C GLY A 87 -0.62 -10.37 -27.15
N HIS A 88 -0.63 -9.04 -27.14
CA HIS A 88 -0.88 -8.24 -25.94
C HIS A 88 -1.84 -7.09 -26.24
N SER A 89 -2.68 -6.75 -25.27
CA SER A 89 -3.56 -5.58 -25.30
C SER A 89 -3.26 -4.69 -24.09
N SER A 90 -3.46 -3.38 -24.26
CA SER A 90 -3.28 -2.39 -23.19
C SER A 90 -4.55 -1.56 -23.02
N ASP A 91 -5.03 -1.49 -21.78
CA ASP A 91 -6.22 -0.73 -21.40
C ASP A 91 -5.85 0.38 -20.42
N GLU A 92 -6.21 1.61 -20.76
CA GLU A 92 -5.97 2.80 -19.93
C GLU A 92 -7.20 3.12 -19.07
N PHE A 93 -6.96 3.34 -17.78
CA PHE A 93 -7.96 3.63 -16.77
C PHE A 93 -7.67 4.97 -16.08
N MET A 94 -8.73 5.65 -15.68
CA MET A 94 -8.70 6.88 -14.92
C MET A 94 -9.57 6.74 -13.67
N ALA A 95 -8.96 6.90 -12.50
CA ALA A 95 -9.62 6.88 -11.22
C ALA A 95 -10.17 8.28 -10.86
N PRO A 96 -11.14 8.38 -9.92
CA PRO A 96 -11.70 9.66 -9.48
C PRO A 96 -10.66 10.60 -8.85
N THR A 97 -9.66 10.05 -8.15
CA THR A 97 -8.59 10.80 -7.50
C THR A 97 -7.26 10.06 -7.62
N SER A 98 -6.15 10.74 -7.33
CA SER A 98 -4.81 10.13 -7.33
C SER A 98 -4.61 9.07 -6.25
N GLN A 99 -5.24 9.26 -5.09
CA GLN A 99 -5.24 8.28 -4.00
C GLN A 99 -5.97 6.99 -4.43
N HIS A 100 -7.12 7.12 -5.11
CA HIS A 100 -7.86 5.97 -5.65
C HIS A 100 -7.04 5.24 -6.72
N CYS A 101 -6.36 5.98 -7.61
CA CYS A 101 -5.47 5.38 -8.60
C CYS A 101 -4.35 4.58 -7.92
N SER A 102 -3.70 5.15 -6.91
CA SER A 102 -2.61 4.49 -6.17
C SER A 102 -3.09 3.23 -5.45
N LEU A 103 -4.28 3.27 -4.86
CA LEU A 103 -4.92 2.12 -4.23
C LEU A 103 -5.18 1.01 -5.26
N TRP A 104 -5.83 1.33 -6.38
CA TRP A 104 -6.11 0.38 -7.45
C TRP A 104 -4.85 -0.28 -8.02
N VAL A 105 -3.82 0.51 -8.32
CA VAL A 105 -2.54 -0.01 -8.81
C VAL A 105 -1.91 -0.96 -7.80
N ARG A 106 -1.88 -0.59 -6.51
CA ARG A 106 -1.31 -1.44 -5.45
C ARG A 106 -2.11 -2.74 -5.29
N THR A 107 -3.43 -2.64 -5.21
CA THR A 107 -4.32 -3.79 -5.02
C THR A 107 -4.23 -4.75 -6.21
N LEU A 108 -4.22 -4.23 -7.44
CA LEU A 108 -4.11 -5.04 -8.64
C LEU A 108 -2.74 -5.73 -8.73
N LYS A 109 -1.64 -5.01 -8.48
CA LYS A 109 -0.30 -5.62 -8.45
C LYS A 109 -0.21 -6.74 -7.41
N LYS A 110 -0.77 -6.53 -6.22
CA LYS A 110 -0.83 -7.55 -5.16
C LYS A 110 -1.64 -8.77 -5.61
N ALA A 111 -2.81 -8.56 -6.20
CA ALA A 111 -3.67 -9.63 -6.67
C ALA A 111 -3.02 -10.45 -7.81
N VAL A 112 -2.33 -9.77 -8.75
CA VAL A 112 -1.56 -10.43 -9.81
C VAL A 112 -0.43 -11.29 -9.22
N ALA A 113 0.37 -10.73 -8.30
CA ALA A 113 1.43 -11.49 -7.65
C ALA A 113 0.90 -12.72 -6.87
N GLN A 114 -0.23 -12.57 -6.19
CA GLN A 114 -0.89 -13.68 -5.50
C GLN A 114 -1.40 -14.76 -6.46
N SER A 115 -1.97 -14.38 -7.61
CA SER A 115 -2.41 -15.35 -8.62
C SER A 115 -1.24 -16.18 -9.19
N MET A 116 -0.07 -15.58 -9.38
CA MET A 116 1.12 -16.30 -9.85
C MET A 116 1.69 -17.27 -8.81
N GLN A 117 1.55 -16.97 -7.51
CA GLN A 117 2.00 -17.85 -6.43
C GLN A 117 1.12 -19.10 -6.29
N LEU A 118 -0.18 -19.00 -6.56
CA LEU A 118 -1.12 -20.14 -6.52
C LEU A 118 -0.85 -21.16 -7.64
N ASP A 119 -0.43 -20.72 -8.82
CA ASP A 119 -0.05 -21.62 -9.93
C ASP A 119 1.33 -22.29 -9.73
N SER A 120 2.08 -21.87 -8.70
CA SER A 120 3.44 -22.38 -8.40
C SER A 120 3.44 -23.52 -7.37
N ILE A 121 2.30 -23.85 -6.76
CA ILE A 121 2.20 -24.96 -5.80
C ILE A 121 1.85 -26.24 -6.57
N SER A 122 2.90 -26.89 -7.09
CA SER A 122 2.88 -28.34 -7.30
C SER A 122 2.52 -29.01 -5.95
N PRO A 123 1.48 -29.85 -5.87
CA PRO A 123 1.19 -30.54 -4.62
C PRO A 123 2.23 -31.65 -4.43
N THR A 124 3.23 -31.38 -3.58
CA THR A 124 4.04 -32.44 -2.98
C THR A 124 3.14 -33.37 -2.16
N PRO A 125 3.22 -34.69 -2.35
CA PRO A 125 2.32 -35.64 -1.69
C PRO A 125 2.80 -35.91 -0.26
N LEU A 126 2.70 -34.92 0.64
CA LEU A 126 3.00 -35.15 2.07
C LEU A 126 2.13 -34.38 3.07
N ASP A 127 1.22 -33.50 2.64
CA ASP A 127 0.31 -32.78 3.56
C ASP A 127 -1.05 -33.49 3.80
N LEU A 128 -1.22 -34.72 3.32
CA LEU A 128 -2.48 -35.48 3.44
C LEU A 128 -2.70 -36.19 4.78
N LEU A 129 -1.93 -35.91 5.84
CA LEU A 129 -2.07 -36.63 7.13
C LEU A 129 -2.31 -35.76 8.37
N SER A 130 -2.47 -34.44 8.25
CA SER A 130 -2.67 -33.57 9.41
C SER A 130 -4.00 -32.81 9.39
N SER A 131 -5.12 -33.50 9.20
CA SER A 131 -6.44 -32.99 9.64
C SER A 131 -7.49 -34.09 9.73
N LEU A 132 -7.33 -34.99 10.69
CA LEU A 132 -8.41 -35.86 11.17
C LEU A 132 -8.72 -35.50 12.63
N ARG A 133 -9.63 -34.52 12.83
CA ARG A 133 -10.61 -34.57 13.92
C ARG A 133 -11.81 -33.66 13.63
N PRO A 134 -13.05 -34.15 13.84
CA PRO A 134 -14.27 -33.43 13.48
C PRO A 134 -14.85 -32.64 14.67
N PRO A 135 -15.77 -31.71 14.40
CA PRO A 135 -16.95 -31.60 15.26
C PRO A 135 -18.24 -31.82 14.46
N HIS A 136 -19.02 -32.76 14.97
CA HIS A 136 -20.47 -32.86 14.98
C HIS A 136 -21.30 -31.83 14.18
N SER A 137 -21.89 -32.34 13.10
CA SER A 137 -23.33 -32.35 12.82
C SER A 137 -24.19 -31.15 13.25
N PHE A 138 -24.73 -30.43 12.26
CA PHE A 138 -26.19 -30.34 12.07
C PHE A 138 -26.56 -30.46 10.58
N GLN A 139 -27.36 -31.48 10.32
CA GLN A 139 -28.31 -31.68 9.21
C GLN A 139 -29.20 -30.44 9.01
N THR A 140 -29.83 -30.09 7.90
CA THR A 140 -30.14 -30.65 6.57
C THR A 140 -30.66 -29.44 5.75
N ASN A 141 -30.53 -29.33 4.44
CA ASN A 141 -31.44 -29.95 3.48
C ASN A 141 -30.88 -29.82 2.05
N THR A 142 -30.77 -30.98 1.45
CA THR A 142 -30.74 -31.34 0.03
C THR A 142 -31.68 -30.49 -0.83
N THR A 143 -31.25 -30.09 -2.03
CA THR A 143 -31.99 -30.37 -3.28
C THR A 143 -31.04 -30.29 -4.49
N ALA A 144 -30.82 -31.47 -5.06
CA ALA A 144 -30.43 -31.87 -6.41
C ALA A 144 -30.09 -30.82 -7.51
N HIS A 145 -28.89 -31.00 -8.06
CA HIS A 145 -28.48 -30.93 -9.47
C HIS A 145 -29.58 -31.36 -10.49
N PRO A 146 -29.55 -30.88 -11.75
CA PRO A 146 -28.57 -31.40 -12.72
C PRO A 146 -27.97 -30.41 -13.73
N LYS A 147 -26.76 -30.81 -14.15
CA LYS A 147 -26.02 -30.38 -15.34
C LYS A 147 -26.88 -30.52 -16.60
N GLN A 148 -26.90 -29.50 -17.44
CA GLN A 148 -27.12 -29.68 -18.88
C GLN A 148 -26.13 -28.84 -19.69
N SER A 149 -25.32 -29.56 -20.44
CA SER A 149 -24.63 -29.16 -21.66
C SER A 149 -25.67 -28.79 -22.72
N LEU A 150 -25.43 -27.76 -23.54
CA LEU A 150 -25.92 -27.56 -24.92
C LEU A 150 -25.26 -26.26 -25.45
N LYS A 151 -24.34 -26.40 -26.41
CA LYS A 151 -24.52 -26.19 -27.86
C LYS A 151 -24.63 -24.71 -28.26
N ILE A 152 -23.56 -24.29 -28.93
CA ILE A 152 -23.44 -23.10 -29.76
C ILE A 152 -24.42 -23.24 -30.91
N ASP A 153 -25.33 -22.27 -31.07
CA ASP A 153 -26.00 -21.98 -32.33
C ASP A 153 -25.92 -20.47 -32.58
N ILE A 154 -25.26 -20.13 -33.69
CA ILE A 154 -25.23 -18.80 -34.29
C ILE A 154 -26.47 -18.68 -35.18
N PRO A 155 -27.19 -17.55 -35.16
CA PRO A 155 -27.86 -17.09 -36.36
C PRO A 155 -27.39 -15.69 -36.77
N CYS A 156 -26.90 -15.65 -38.00
CA CYS A 156 -26.82 -14.43 -38.79
C CYS A 156 -28.23 -13.90 -39.16
N ARG A 157 -28.31 -12.57 -39.28
CA ARG A 157 -29.05 -11.80 -40.31
C ARG A 157 -30.51 -11.37 -40.03
N ASN A 158 -30.71 -10.05 -40.02
CA ASN A 158 -31.68 -9.22 -40.79
C ASN A 158 -31.96 -7.92 -39.99
N SER A 159 -31.54 -6.73 -40.44
CA SER A 159 -32.15 -5.87 -41.47
C SER A 159 -33.64 -5.62 -41.28
N SER A 160 -34.01 -4.44 -40.74
CA SER A 160 -35.23 -3.67 -41.07
C SER A 160 -35.50 -2.52 -40.08
N ASN A 161 -35.43 -1.29 -40.62
CA ASN A 161 -36.36 -0.16 -40.47
C ASN A 161 -36.42 0.71 -39.20
N ASN A 162 -36.15 2.00 -39.46
CA ASN A 162 -36.90 3.21 -39.10
C ASN A 162 -37.28 3.49 -37.64
N ALA A 163 -36.83 4.63 -37.11
CA ALA A 163 -37.67 5.83 -36.99
C ALA A 163 -36.85 7.01 -36.44
N MET A 164 -37.04 8.18 -37.04
CA MET A 164 -36.68 9.46 -36.46
C MET A 164 -37.58 9.74 -35.24
N ASP A 165 -37.05 10.37 -34.21
CA ASP A 165 -37.68 11.61 -33.74
C ASP A 165 -36.72 12.51 -32.96
N ALA A 166 -36.91 13.81 -33.15
CA ALA A 166 -36.14 14.89 -32.58
C ALA A 166 -36.92 15.53 -31.42
N THR A 167 -36.25 15.98 -30.36
CA THR A 167 -36.64 17.13 -29.50
C THR A 167 -35.59 17.32 -28.39
N LYS A 168 -34.80 18.40 -28.42
CA LYS A 168 -34.99 19.72 -27.76
C LYS A 168 -34.76 19.75 -26.24
N LEU A 169 -33.65 20.41 -25.88
CA LEU A 169 -33.49 21.50 -24.90
C LEU A 169 -34.34 21.51 -23.61
N SER A 170 -33.65 21.51 -22.46
CA SER A 170 -33.72 22.49 -21.34
C SER A 170 -32.62 22.08 -20.34
N THR A 171 -31.58 22.87 -20.09
CA THR A 171 -31.53 24.09 -19.27
C THR A 171 -32.15 23.89 -17.90
N GLU A 172 -31.33 23.58 -16.89
CA GLU A 172 -31.47 24.12 -15.53
C GLU A 172 -30.25 23.72 -14.67
N SER A 173 -29.57 24.73 -14.14
CA SER A 173 -28.51 24.58 -13.13
C SER A 173 -29.13 24.73 -11.75
N PRO A 174 -28.76 23.91 -10.74
CA PRO A 174 -29.05 24.23 -9.36
C PRO A 174 -27.85 24.89 -8.66
N SER A 175 -28.14 26.02 -8.03
CA SER A 175 -27.30 26.80 -7.12
C SER A 175 -26.92 26.02 -5.86
N ILE A 176 -25.66 26.11 -5.44
CA ILE A 176 -25.16 25.56 -4.17
C ILE A 176 -25.14 26.67 -3.10
N PRO A 177 -25.64 26.43 -1.87
CA PRO A 177 -25.56 27.41 -0.78
C PRO A 177 -24.18 27.39 -0.09
N THR A 178 -23.62 28.58 0.09
CA THR A 178 -22.45 28.89 0.94
C THR A 178 -22.73 28.68 2.43
N PRO A 179 -21.80 28.11 3.22
CA PRO A 179 -21.81 28.26 4.67
C PRO A 179 -21.08 29.56 5.09
N ARG A 180 -21.71 30.29 6.02
CA ARG A 180 -21.13 31.41 6.78
C ARG A 180 -19.95 30.92 7.64
N CYS A 181 -18.83 31.62 7.56
CA CYS A 181 -17.81 31.63 8.61
C CYS A 181 -17.98 32.90 9.45
N HIS A 182 -18.12 32.75 10.76
CA HIS A 182 -17.86 33.82 11.73
C HIS A 182 -16.42 33.68 12.25
N PRO A 183 -15.71 34.80 12.48
CA PRO A 183 -14.37 34.80 13.06
C PRO A 183 -14.48 34.82 14.59
N ASP A 184 -13.59 34.11 15.26
CA ASP A 184 -13.24 34.40 16.64
C ASP A 184 -11.71 34.48 16.73
N ASP A 185 -11.25 35.71 16.96
CA ASP A 185 -9.88 36.07 17.28
C ASP A 185 -9.68 35.96 18.79
N THR A 186 -8.71 35.18 19.26
CA THR A 186 -7.78 35.63 20.31
C THR A 186 -6.54 34.73 20.39
N PRO A 187 -5.35 35.30 20.66
CA PRO A 187 -4.06 34.63 20.49
C PRO A 187 -3.60 33.99 21.80
N SER A 188 -2.95 32.83 21.71
CA SER A 188 -2.28 32.19 22.84
C SER A 188 -0.89 31.73 22.44
N SER A 189 0.07 32.55 22.87
CA SER A 189 1.48 32.29 23.20
C SER A 189 2.01 30.86 23.05
N ALA A 190 3.11 30.77 22.32
CA ALA A 190 4.04 29.65 22.34
C ALA A 190 4.76 29.53 23.69
N PRO A 191 5.20 28.32 24.05
CA PRO A 191 6.47 28.13 24.72
C PRO A 191 7.46 27.41 23.79
N ASP A 192 8.64 28.00 23.65
CA ASP A 192 9.83 27.36 23.14
C ASP A 192 10.16 26.11 23.95
N ILE A 193 10.23 24.96 23.29
CA ILE A 193 10.94 23.79 23.81
C ILE A 193 12.14 23.57 22.89
N GLN A 194 13.29 24.06 23.34
CA GLN A 194 14.58 23.58 22.89
C GLN A 194 14.71 22.10 23.26
N THR A 195 14.84 21.24 22.26
CA THR A 195 15.33 19.87 22.45
C THR A 195 16.55 19.66 21.57
N SER A 196 17.70 19.99 22.14
CA SER A 196 19.01 19.50 21.69
C SER A 196 19.19 18.03 22.14
N PRO A 197 20.04 17.25 21.44
CA PRO A 197 19.99 15.78 21.44
C PRO A 197 20.76 15.16 22.62
N PRO A 198 20.46 13.92 23.04
CA PRO A 198 21.31 13.23 23.99
C PRO A 198 22.54 12.65 23.27
N SER A 199 23.72 13.07 23.73
CA SER A 199 25.01 12.47 23.39
C SER A 199 25.12 11.06 23.99
N LEU A 200 25.38 10.07 23.14
CA LEU A 200 25.72 8.72 23.52
C LEU A 200 27.18 8.67 24.02
N THR A 201 27.37 8.38 25.30
CA THR A 201 28.64 7.90 25.85
C THR A 201 28.51 6.43 26.21
N HIS A 202 29.16 5.57 25.42
CA HIS A 202 29.56 4.23 25.85
C HIS A 202 30.71 4.35 26.86
N PRO A 203 30.85 3.38 27.77
CA PRO A 203 32.05 2.56 27.65
C PRO A 203 31.78 1.05 27.73
N SER A 204 32.33 0.40 26.70
CA SER A 204 32.88 -0.95 26.60
C SER A 204 33.11 -1.72 27.92
N LEU A 205 32.43 -2.86 28.07
CA LEU A 205 32.87 -3.95 28.93
C LEU A 205 33.81 -4.85 28.12
N ALA A 206 35.11 -4.64 28.30
CA ALA A 206 36.14 -5.56 27.83
C ALA A 206 36.23 -6.74 28.80
N SER A 207 35.92 -7.93 28.28
CA SER A 207 36.22 -9.20 28.91
C SER A 207 37.72 -9.46 28.72
N ALA A 208 38.48 -9.55 29.81
CA ALA A 208 39.87 -10.00 29.79
C ALA A 208 40.00 -11.19 30.74
N MET A 209 40.27 -12.36 30.16
CA MET A 209 40.72 -13.56 30.86
C MET A 209 42.24 -13.67 30.75
N HIS A 210 42.90 -13.86 31.89
CA HIS A 210 44.21 -14.47 32.20
C HIS A 210 44.70 -13.81 33.51
N GLU A 211 45.25 -14.47 34.53
CA GLU A 211 45.80 -15.80 34.81
C GLU A 211 45.94 -15.87 36.35
N PRO A 212 45.97 -17.04 37.01
CA PRO A 212 46.44 -17.14 38.40
C PRO A 212 47.80 -17.84 38.46
N ASP A 213 48.84 -17.12 38.90
CA ASP A 213 50.13 -17.70 39.25
C ASP A 213 50.49 -17.40 40.72
N LYS A 214 50.61 -18.51 41.46
CA LYS A 214 51.54 -18.91 42.53
C LYS A 214 52.09 -17.96 43.62
N ASP A 215 52.19 -18.62 44.78
CA ASP A 215 53.22 -18.59 45.83
C ASP A 215 53.07 -17.63 47.04
N SER A 216 52.81 -18.24 48.22
CA SER A 216 53.73 -18.29 49.40
C SER A 216 53.05 -18.23 50.79
N SER A 217 52.70 -19.40 51.33
CA SER A 217 53.05 -19.96 52.69
C SER A 217 52.61 -19.23 54.01
N PRO A 218 52.85 -19.80 55.24
CA PRO A 218 51.86 -20.24 56.27
C PRO A 218 52.09 -19.51 57.64
N PRO A 219 51.77 -19.99 58.89
CA PRO A 219 51.07 -21.17 59.47
C PRO A 219 49.88 -20.75 60.41
N ASP A 220 49.10 -21.58 61.15
CA ASP A 220 49.52 -22.53 62.20
C ASP A 220 48.33 -23.31 62.82
N ALA A 221 48.68 -24.47 63.39
CA ALA A 221 48.10 -25.20 64.52
C ALA A 221 46.59 -25.59 64.57
N SER A 222 46.31 -26.90 64.43
CA SER A 222 46.09 -27.80 65.60
C SER A 222 45.42 -29.12 65.20
N SER A 223 46.06 -30.22 65.59
CA SER A 223 45.55 -31.60 65.55
C SER A 223 44.56 -31.85 66.72
N PRO A 224 43.73 -32.91 66.68
CA PRO A 224 44.25 -34.19 67.14
C PRO A 224 43.87 -35.40 66.30
N VAL A 225 44.81 -36.34 66.35
CA VAL A 225 44.79 -37.74 65.94
C VAL A 225 43.65 -38.51 66.62
N LEU A 226 42.90 -39.29 65.84
CA LEU A 226 42.38 -40.58 66.29
C LEU A 226 42.43 -41.61 65.15
N VAL A 227 43.23 -42.63 65.42
CA VAL A 227 43.64 -43.71 64.54
C VAL A 227 42.48 -44.68 64.34
N HIS A 228 42.00 -44.84 63.10
CA HIS A 228 41.46 -46.12 62.65
C HIS A 228 42.33 -46.64 61.51
N ARG A 229 43.25 -47.52 61.92
CA ARG A 229 44.10 -48.36 61.10
C ARG A 229 43.21 -49.36 60.35
N SER A 230 42.73 -48.99 59.16
CA SER A 230 42.32 -49.98 58.16
C SER A 230 43.54 -50.38 57.37
N ALA A 231 43.82 -51.67 57.39
CA ALA A 231 44.95 -52.29 56.75
C ALA A 231 45.07 -51.83 55.29
N VAL A 232 46.13 -51.07 55.00
CA VAL A 232 46.68 -50.96 53.65
C VAL A 232 47.16 -52.36 53.30
N SER A 233 46.29 -53.13 52.66
CA SER A 233 46.70 -54.21 51.79
C SER A 233 47.51 -53.54 50.69
N GLN A 234 48.83 -53.67 50.76
CA GLN A 234 49.70 -53.44 49.61
C GLN A 234 49.41 -54.55 48.60
N GLN A 235 48.27 -54.46 47.92
CA GLN A 235 48.11 -55.07 46.62
C GLN A 235 48.76 -54.08 45.66
N THR A 236 50.01 -54.35 45.29
CA THR A 236 50.52 -53.85 44.03
C THR A 236 49.50 -54.29 42.97
N PRO A 237 48.82 -53.35 42.29
CA PRO A 237 47.92 -53.73 41.21
C PRO A 237 48.70 -54.62 40.26
N SER A 238 48.10 -55.72 39.82
CA SER A 238 48.71 -56.48 38.74
C SER A 238 48.91 -55.51 37.57
N GLU A 239 50.02 -55.63 36.85
CA GLU A 239 50.39 -54.73 35.75
C GLU A 239 49.21 -54.52 34.77
N HIS A 240 48.42 -55.57 34.58
CA HIS A 240 47.20 -55.60 33.80
C HIS A 240 46.06 -54.68 34.30
N GLU A 241 45.87 -54.57 35.62
CA GLU A 241 44.80 -53.77 36.23
C GLU A 241 45.16 -52.27 36.20
N ALA A 242 46.45 -51.94 36.31
CA ALA A 242 46.96 -50.59 36.10
C ALA A 242 46.84 -50.14 34.63
N GLU A 243 47.10 -51.04 33.67
CA GLU A 243 46.89 -50.79 32.24
C GLU A 243 45.42 -50.54 31.90
N GLU A 244 44.49 -51.30 32.50
CA GLU A 244 43.06 -51.11 32.30
C GLU A 244 42.59 -49.75 32.85
N GLN A 245 43.04 -49.38 34.04
CA GLN A 245 42.73 -48.07 34.64
C GLN A 245 43.28 -46.91 33.82
N LEU A 246 44.50 -47.03 33.29
CA LEU A 246 45.07 -46.03 32.37
C LEU A 246 44.26 -45.95 31.08
N GLY A 247 43.82 -47.09 30.53
CA GLY A 247 42.96 -47.15 29.36
C GLY A 247 41.60 -46.46 29.58
N ILE A 248 41.00 -46.60 30.77
CA ILE A 248 39.77 -45.87 31.14
C ILE A 248 40.05 -44.38 31.22
N LEU A 249 41.13 -43.98 31.88
CA LEU A 249 41.49 -42.57 32.05
C LEU A 249 41.70 -41.87 30.70
N VAL A 250 42.44 -42.49 29.79
CA VAL A 250 42.66 -41.96 28.43
C VAL A 250 41.35 -41.81 27.65
N ARG A 251 40.43 -42.77 27.78
CA ARG A 251 39.10 -42.65 27.14
C ARG A 251 38.28 -41.51 27.73
N VAL A 252 38.30 -41.35 29.06
CA VAL A 252 37.60 -40.27 29.75
C VAL A 252 38.18 -38.91 29.37
N GLU A 253 39.50 -38.77 29.34
CA GLU A 253 40.20 -37.56 28.87
C GLU A 253 39.82 -37.22 27.42
N GLY A 254 39.77 -38.23 26.55
CA GLY A 254 39.30 -38.08 25.17
C GLY A 254 37.86 -37.54 25.08
N LEU A 255 36.95 -38.04 25.92
CA LEU A 255 35.56 -37.55 25.98
C LEU A 255 35.48 -36.10 26.51
N TYR A 256 36.30 -35.75 27.50
CA TYR A 256 36.37 -34.38 28.01
C TYR A 256 36.92 -33.40 26.97
N LEU A 257 38.01 -33.75 26.26
CA LEU A 257 38.54 -32.95 25.16
C LEU A 257 37.52 -32.78 24.03
N GLN A 258 36.78 -33.85 23.69
CA GLN A 258 35.72 -33.78 22.70
C GLN A 258 34.60 -32.82 23.13
N ARG A 259 34.20 -32.86 24.41
CA ARG A 259 33.19 -31.94 24.93
C ARG A 259 33.70 -30.50 24.97
N GLU A 260 34.97 -30.29 25.32
CA GLU A 260 35.59 -28.97 25.34
C GLU A 260 35.66 -28.37 23.94
N THR A 261 36.10 -29.13 22.94
CA THR A 261 36.11 -28.68 21.55
C THR A 261 34.70 -28.38 21.05
N GLN A 262 33.70 -29.19 21.41
CA GLN A 262 32.30 -28.91 21.09
C GLN A 262 31.85 -27.56 21.69
N LEU A 263 32.10 -27.31 22.98
CA LEU A 263 31.73 -26.05 23.64
C LEU A 263 32.43 -24.84 23.02
N ARG A 264 33.70 -24.97 22.60
CA ARG A 264 34.41 -23.89 21.89
C ARG A 264 33.76 -23.58 20.54
N HIS A 265 33.32 -24.59 19.79
CA HIS A 265 32.59 -24.37 18.54
C HIS A 265 31.22 -23.74 18.79
N GLU A 266 30.49 -24.18 19.83
CA GLU A 266 29.21 -23.59 20.21
C GLU A 266 29.37 -22.11 20.60
N LEU A 267 30.40 -21.76 21.37
CA LEU A 267 30.71 -20.36 21.70
C LEU A 267 31.08 -19.53 20.47
N ALA A 268 31.89 -20.06 19.55
CA ALA A 268 32.22 -19.38 18.30
C ALA A 268 30.96 -19.12 17.45
N ASN A 269 30.10 -20.13 17.30
CA ASN A 269 28.84 -19.99 16.58
C ASN A 269 27.91 -18.94 17.21
N LEU A 270 27.84 -18.90 18.56
CA LEU A 270 27.05 -17.89 19.27
C LEU A 270 27.63 -16.49 19.10
N GLN A 271 28.96 -16.35 19.13
CA GLN A 271 29.62 -15.07 18.86
C GLN A 271 29.36 -14.59 17.43
N ASP A 272 29.44 -15.47 16.44
CA ASP A 272 29.15 -15.14 15.05
C ASP A 272 27.68 -14.76 14.86
N SER A 273 26.76 -15.49 15.49
CA SER A 273 25.33 -15.16 15.50
C SER A 273 25.07 -13.78 16.11
N MET A 274 25.71 -13.46 17.24
CA MET A 274 25.63 -12.13 17.86
C MET A 274 26.13 -11.03 16.92
N ARG A 275 27.26 -11.24 16.24
CA ARG A 275 27.79 -10.28 15.27
C ARG A 275 26.87 -10.07 14.08
N LEU A 276 26.24 -11.13 13.57
CA LEU A 276 25.25 -11.01 12.51
C LEU A 276 24.03 -10.20 12.95
N MET A 277 23.49 -10.47 14.14
CA MET A 277 22.38 -9.71 14.70
C MET A 277 22.73 -8.22 14.91
N ASP A 278 23.96 -7.90 15.30
CA ASP A 278 24.41 -6.51 15.43
C ASP A 278 24.48 -5.79 14.08
N VAL A 279 24.92 -6.48 13.02
CA VAL A 279 24.93 -5.94 11.66
C VAL A 279 23.50 -5.71 11.16
N GLU A 280 22.61 -6.68 11.32
CA GLU A 280 21.20 -6.55 10.97
C GLU A 280 20.52 -5.40 11.72
N ARG A 281 20.79 -5.27 13.02
CA ARG A 281 20.30 -4.15 13.83
C ARG A 281 20.78 -2.82 13.28
N GLN A 282 22.06 -2.72 12.93
CA GLN A 282 22.64 -1.50 12.39
C GLN A 282 22.06 -1.14 11.02
N GLU A 283 21.80 -2.14 10.18
CA GLU A 283 21.13 -1.97 8.90
C GLU A 283 19.71 -1.44 9.09
N LEU A 284 18.91 -2.05 9.96
CA LEU A 284 17.55 -1.61 10.27
C LEU A 284 17.52 -0.19 10.84
N LEU A 285 18.48 0.18 11.67
CA LEU A 285 18.61 1.56 12.17
C LEU A 285 18.90 2.55 11.04
N THR A 286 19.68 2.13 10.04
CA THR A 286 19.98 2.97 8.87
C THR A 286 18.74 3.12 7.99
N GLN A 287 18.06 2.02 7.66
CA GLN A 287 16.80 2.04 6.93
C GLN A 287 15.74 2.90 7.63
N LEU A 288 15.66 2.85 8.96
CA LEU A 288 14.74 3.69 9.73
C LEU A 288 15.08 5.17 9.56
N ARG A 289 16.36 5.56 9.59
CA ARG A 289 16.76 6.95 9.35
C ARG A 289 16.37 7.39 7.95
N ASP A 290 16.66 6.60 6.94
CA ASP A 290 16.35 6.93 5.54
C ASP A 290 14.84 7.16 5.36
N VAL A 291 14.01 6.23 5.85
CA VAL A 291 12.54 6.37 5.82
C VAL A 291 12.07 7.62 6.58
N THR A 292 12.70 7.96 7.70
CA THR A 292 12.35 9.21 8.40
C THR A 292 12.71 10.46 7.61
N THR A 293 13.84 10.46 6.89
CA THR A 293 14.23 11.59 6.04
C THR A 293 13.28 11.74 4.85
N GLU A 294 12.98 10.65 4.14
CA GLU A 294 11.99 10.64 3.06
C GLU A 294 10.63 11.15 3.55
N ARG A 295 10.18 10.70 4.73
CA ARG A 295 8.93 11.19 5.35
C ARG A 295 8.95 12.71 5.53
N GLU A 296 10.04 13.28 6.04
CA GLU A 296 10.14 14.73 6.23
C GLU A 296 10.22 15.49 4.91
N GLU A 297 10.88 14.94 3.89
CA GLU A 297 10.88 15.50 2.53
C GLU A 297 9.48 15.52 1.92
N TRP A 298 8.73 14.43 2.05
CA TRP A 298 7.33 14.35 1.60
C TRP A 298 6.44 15.33 2.35
N LYS A 299 6.64 15.51 3.67
CA LYS A 299 5.93 16.54 4.43
C LYS A 299 6.27 17.95 3.94
N ALA A 300 7.54 18.23 3.67
CA ALA A 300 7.96 19.52 3.14
C ALA A 300 7.37 19.79 1.75
N MET A 301 7.35 18.78 0.87
CA MET A 301 6.73 18.87 -0.44
C MET A 301 5.21 19.10 -0.33
N ALA A 302 4.53 18.39 0.57
CA ALA A 302 3.11 18.57 0.81
C ALA A 302 2.79 19.99 1.28
N ARG A 303 3.59 20.56 2.19
CA ARG A 303 3.45 21.96 2.64
C ARG A 303 3.67 22.96 1.51
N ARG A 304 4.69 22.75 0.67
CA ARG A 304 4.93 23.59 -0.52
C ARG A 304 3.73 23.52 -1.47
N LYS A 305 3.21 22.33 -1.75
CA LYS A 305 2.04 22.19 -2.63
C LYS A 305 0.77 22.77 -2.03
N GLN A 306 0.61 22.73 -0.72
CA GLN A 306 -0.47 23.43 -0.02
C GLN A 306 -0.34 24.95 -0.19
N ALA A 307 0.87 25.51 -0.07
CA ALA A 307 1.14 26.93 -0.28
C ALA A 307 0.92 27.37 -1.73
N ASP A 308 1.37 26.58 -2.71
CA ASP A 308 1.11 26.81 -4.14
C ASP A 308 -0.41 26.88 -4.39
N MET A 309 -1.18 25.99 -3.77
CA MET A 309 -2.63 25.93 -3.92
C MET A 309 -3.35 27.13 -3.29
N THR A 310 -2.89 27.61 -2.13
CA THR A 310 -3.44 28.83 -1.53
C THR A 310 -3.15 30.04 -2.41
N GLN A 311 -1.92 30.14 -2.94
CA GLN A 311 -1.55 31.22 -3.87
C GLN A 311 -2.44 31.20 -5.13
N LEU A 312 -2.65 30.03 -5.75
CA LEU A 312 -3.51 29.93 -6.93
C LEU A 312 -4.97 30.32 -6.65
N ARG A 313 -5.47 30.09 -5.43
CA ARG A 313 -6.81 30.53 -5.04
C ARG A 313 -6.88 32.05 -4.91
N ASP A 314 -5.85 32.66 -4.33
CA ASP A 314 -5.75 34.11 -4.19
C ASP A 314 -5.64 34.78 -5.56
N ASP A 315 -4.79 34.26 -6.44
CA ASP A 315 -4.64 34.74 -7.83
C ASP A 315 -5.96 34.63 -8.62
N LEU A 316 -6.68 33.52 -8.44
CA LEU A 316 -7.99 33.32 -9.08
C LEU A 316 -9.05 34.28 -8.53
N GLN A 317 -8.99 34.61 -7.24
CA GLN A 317 -9.87 35.60 -6.65
C GLN A 317 -9.56 37.01 -7.20
N LEU A 318 -8.29 37.38 -7.28
CA LEU A 318 -7.86 38.65 -7.90
C LEU A 318 -8.34 38.75 -9.35
N ALA A 319 -8.17 37.69 -10.15
CA ALA A 319 -8.64 37.67 -11.54
C ALA A 319 -10.16 37.84 -11.64
N ARG A 320 -10.94 37.25 -10.74
CA ARG A 320 -12.41 37.45 -10.69
C ARG A 320 -12.78 38.89 -10.36
N ASP A 321 -12.08 39.49 -9.42
CA ASP A 321 -12.32 40.88 -9.02
C ASP A 321 -11.93 41.86 -10.14
N GLU A 322 -10.84 41.57 -10.86
CA GLU A 322 -10.43 42.32 -12.06
C GLU A 322 -11.47 42.22 -13.18
N ILE A 323 -11.97 41.03 -13.49
CA ILE A 323 -13.04 40.85 -14.49
C ILE A 323 -14.28 41.65 -14.11
N ARG A 324 -14.67 41.62 -12.83
CA ARG A 324 -15.81 42.39 -12.34
C ARG A 324 -15.59 43.90 -12.52
N LEU A 325 -14.41 44.40 -12.19
CA LEU A 325 -14.05 45.81 -12.36
C LEU A 325 -14.10 46.23 -13.84
N LEU A 326 -13.46 45.45 -14.71
CA LEU A 326 -13.41 45.70 -16.14
C LEU A 326 -14.81 45.67 -16.78
N THR A 327 -15.66 44.74 -16.35
CA THR A 327 -17.05 44.64 -16.85
C THR A 327 -17.86 45.88 -16.46
N ASN A 328 -17.72 46.36 -15.23
CA ASN A 328 -18.38 47.59 -14.78
C ASN A 328 -17.90 48.80 -15.58
N GLU A 329 -16.60 48.90 -15.82
CA GLU A 329 -16.01 50.01 -16.58
C GLU A 329 -16.43 49.97 -18.06
N GLN A 330 -16.50 48.78 -18.65
CA GLN A 330 -17.02 48.58 -20.00
C GLN A 330 -18.48 49.07 -20.12
N LEU A 331 -19.32 48.75 -19.13
CA LEU A 331 -20.71 49.20 -19.10
C LEU A 331 -20.81 50.73 -18.97
N ARG A 332 -20.00 51.34 -18.10
CA ARG A 332 -19.93 52.80 -17.91
C ARG A 332 -19.52 53.51 -19.21
N LEU A 333 -18.48 53.02 -19.87
CA LEU A 333 -18.01 53.55 -21.15
C LEU A 333 -19.04 53.35 -22.25
N HIS A 334 -19.72 52.21 -22.28
CA HIS A 334 -20.81 51.96 -23.24
C HIS A 334 -21.95 52.98 -23.09
N HIS A 335 -22.38 53.27 -21.86
CA HIS A 335 -23.41 54.28 -21.59
C HIS A 335 -22.97 55.67 -22.06
N ARG A 336 -21.74 56.08 -21.71
CA ARG A 336 -21.18 57.37 -22.14
C ARG A 336 -21.05 57.47 -23.66
N ASN A 337 -20.66 56.40 -24.34
CA ASN A 337 -20.54 56.38 -25.79
C ASN A 337 -21.92 56.49 -26.46
N LYS A 338 -22.94 55.80 -25.91
CA LYS A 338 -24.33 55.95 -26.36
C LYS A 338 -24.82 57.40 -26.21
N ASP A 339 -24.55 58.04 -25.07
CA ASP A 339 -24.90 59.44 -24.86
C ASP A 339 -24.20 60.35 -25.88
N LEU A 340 -22.89 60.18 -26.09
CA LEU A 340 -22.15 60.92 -27.10
C LEU A 340 -22.72 60.73 -28.51
N ALA A 341 -23.10 59.50 -28.88
CA ALA A 341 -23.71 59.22 -30.18
C ALA A 341 -25.03 59.98 -30.36
N VAL A 342 -25.87 60.06 -29.32
CA VAL A 342 -27.10 60.87 -29.34
C VAL A 342 -26.77 62.35 -29.50
N HIS A 343 -25.76 62.85 -28.80
CA HIS A 343 -25.33 64.26 -28.92
C HIS A 343 -24.81 64.57 -30.33
N VAL A 344 -24.00 63.69 -30.92
CA VAL A 344 -23.51 63.82 -32.30
C VAL A 344 -24.68 63.82 -33.28
N GLN A 345 -25.63 62.89 -33.15
CA GLN A 345 -26.80 62.85 -34.02
C GLN A 345 -27.64 64.13 -33.93
N ARG A 346 -27.81 64.70 -32.73
CA ARG A 346 -28.47 65.99 -32.53
C ARG A 346 -27.71 67.12 -33.21
N LEU A 347 -26.38 67.15 -33.09
CA LEU A 347 -25.54 68.13 -33.78
C LEU A 347 -25.62 67.99 -35.29
N ASP A 348 -25.54 66.77 -35.83
CA ASP A 348 -25.68 66.51 -37.27
C ASP A 348 -27.04 66.97 -37.78
N THR A 349 -28.11 66.75 -37.00
CA THR A 349 -29.44 67.27 -37.34
C THR A 349 -29.47 68.80 -37.33
N LEU A 350 -28.75 69.48 -36.44
CA LEU A 350 -28.68 70.95 -36.42
C LEU A 350 -27.82 71.51 -37.56
N VAL A 351 -26.73 70.83 -37.92
CA VAL A 351 -25.77 71.30 -38.93
C VAL A 351 -26.21 70.97 -40.35
N TYR A 352 -26.77 69.78 -40.56
CA TYR A 352 -27.12 69.23 -41.87
C TYR A 352 -28.62 68.97 -42.06
N GLY A 353 -29.41 69.01 -40.99
CA GLY A 353 -30.86 68.98 -41.11
C GLY A 353 -31.38 70.30 -41.67
N LYS A 354 -32.03 70.21 -42.85
CA LYS A 354 -32.87 71.28 -43.39
C LYS A 354 -33.98 71.57 -42.38
N PHE A 355 -34.08 72.83 -41.94
CA PHE A 355 -35.25 73.38 -41.28
C PHE A 355 -36.49 73.31 -42.20
#